data_AF-A0A5K0YNL4-F1
#
_entry.id   AF-A0A5K0YNL4-F1
#
_cell.length_a   1.000
_cell.length_b   1.000
_cell.length_c   1.000
_cell.angle_alpha   90.00
_cell.angle_beta   90.00
_cell.angle_gamma   90.00
#
_symmetry.space_group_name_H-M   'P 1'
#
loop_
_entity.id
_entity.type
_entity.pdbx_description
1 polymer ?
#
loop_
_entity_poly.entity_id
_entity_poly.type
_entity_poly.pdbx_seq_one_letter_code
_entity_poly.pdbx_strand_id
1 'polypeptide(L)' 'VDHSIIETFAQGGRMCITSRVYPTEAIYGAARVFLFNNASVPITTTSLNVWQMDSAHIHPFFS' A
#
# COMPACT_ATOMS: atom_id res chain seq x y z
N VAL A 1 1.97 0.93 2.00
CA VAL A 1 2.42 1.76 0.84
C VAL A 1 3.13 2.95 1.44
N ASP A 2 4.41 3.12 1.12
CA ASP A 2 5.20 4.24 1.58
C ASP A 2 5.95 4.83 0.37
N HIS A 3 5.39 5.90 -0.20
CA HIS A 3 5.92 6.57 -1.38
C HIS A 3 6.35 5.60 -2.50
N SER A 4 7.65 5.31 -2.63
CA SER A 4 8.22 4.47 -3.67
C SER A 4 8.26 2.97 -3.35
N ILE A 5 7.84 2.52 -2.15
CA ILE A 5 7.83 1.11 -1.75
C ILE A 5 6.42 0.61 -1.40
N ILE A 6 6.12 -0.61 -1.84
CA ILE A 6 4.88 -1.31 -1.51
C ILE A 6 5.23 -2.71 -0.98
N GLU A 7 4.63 -3.06 0.15
CA GLU A 7 4.69 -4.38 0.75
C GLU A 7 3.28 -4.96 0.83
N THR A 8 3.13 -6.20 0.36
CA THR A 8 1.85 -6.92 0.32
C THR A 8 1.97 -8.23 1.08
N PHE A 9 0.98 -8.52 1.91
CA PHE A 9 0.92 -9.73 2.73
C PHE A 9 -0.41 -10.45 2.47
N ALA A 10 -0.34 -11.69 1.96
CA ALA A 10 -1.52 -12.51 1.70
C ALA A 10 -1.65 -13.65 2.71
N GLN A 11 -2.89 -13.99 3.06
CA GLN A 11 -3.24 -15.06 4.00
C GLN A 11 -2.48 -14.98 5.34
N GLY A 12 -2.34 -13.77 5.88
CA GLY A 12 -1.61 -13.53 7.14
C GLY A 12 -0.09 -13.65 7.02
N GLY A 13 0.48 -13.46 5.83
CA GLY A 13 1.94 -13.45 5.61
C GLY A 13 2.54 -14.77 5.10
N ARG A 14 1.70 -15.73 4.68
CA ARG A 14 2.19 -16.95 3.99
C ARG A 14 2.82 -16.63 2.63
N MET A 15 2.42 -15.51 2.04
CA MET A 15 3.01 -14.96 0.83
C MET A 15 3.24 -13.47 1.06
N CYS A 16 4.47 -13.04 0.79
CA CYS A 16 4.90 -11.66 0.90
C CYS A 16 5.50 -11.21 -0.42
N ILE A 17 5.12 -10.02 -0.88
CA ILE A 17 5.67 -9.42 -2.11
C ILE A 17 6.07 -7.99 -1.78
N THR A 18 7.31 -7.63 -2.09
CA THR A 18 7.84 -6.26 -1.97
C THR A 18 8.20 -5.75 -3.35
N SER A 19 7.82 -4.50 -3.64
CA SER A 19 8.10 -3.86 -4.93
C SER A 19 8.48 -2.38 -4.74
N ARG A 20 9.20 -1.85 -5.73
CA ARG A 20 9.49 -0.42 -5.84
C ARG A 20 8.88 0.16 -7.11
N VAL A 21 8.32 1.36 -7.02
CA VAL A 21 7.69 2.07 -8.15
C VAL A 21 8.09 3.55 -8.15
N TYR A 22 8.15 4.14 -9.33
CA TYR A 22 8.55 5.54 -9.54
C TYR A 22 7.61 6.23 -10.54
N PRO A 23 6.34 6.50 -10.17
CA PRO A 23 5.39 7.15 -11.04
C PRO A 23 5.75 8.62 -11.29
N THR A 24 5.42 9.13 -12.48
CA THR A 24 5.66 10.54 -12.83
C THR A 24 4.47 11.45 -12.52
N GLU A 25 3.25 10.90 -12.48
CA GLU A 25 2.01 11.68 -12.29
C GLU A 25 1.32 11.40 -10.95
N ALA A 26 1.25 10.12 -10.55
CA ALA A 26 0.60 9.70 -9.30
C ALA A 26 1.52 9.88 -8.08
N ILE A 27 1.93 11.12 -7.83
CA ILE A 27 2.80 11.52 -6.70
C ILE A 27 2.07 12.51 -5.78
N TYR A 28 2.46 12.54 -4.50
CA TYR A 28 1.86 13.43 -3.49
C TYR A 28 0.33 13.33 -3.45
N GLY A 29 -0.39 14.46 -3.49
CA GLY A 29 -1.86 14.52 -3.47
C GLY A 29 -2.55 13.98 -4.74
N ALA A 30 -1.80 13.69 -5.81
CA ALA A 30 -2.36 13.07 -7.01
C ALA A 30 -2.51 11.55 -6.89
N ALA A 31 -1.88 10.92 -5.90
CA ALA A 31 -2.01 9.48 -5.65
C ALA A 31 -3.45 9.12 -5.25
N ARG A 32 -3.95 7.99 -5.77
CA ARG A 32 -5.31 7.47 -5.51
C ARG A 32 -5.24 5.97 -5.24
N VAL A 33 -6.17 5.46 -4.44
CA VAL A 33 -6.33 4.02 -4.12
C VAL A 33 -7.66 3.55 -4.70
N PHE A 34 -7.66 2.38 -5.34
CA PHE A 34 -8.84 1.78 -5.96
C PHE A 34 -9.01 0.33 -5.51
N LEU A 35 -10.25 -0.08 -5.32
CA LEU A 35 -10.67 -1.48 -5.26
C LEU A 35 -11.26 -1.82 -6.63
N PHE A 36 -10.76 -2.88 -7.28
CA PHE A 36 -11.23 -3.27 -8.61
C PHE A 36 -11.42 -4.78 -8.73
N ASN A 37 -12.33 -5.19 -9.62
CA ASN A 37 -12.52 -6.56 -10.05
C ASN A 37 -12.63 -6.56 -11.58
N ASN A 38 -11.72 -7.24 -12.27
CA ASN A 38 -11.73 -7.38 -13.73
C ASN A 38 -12.11 -8.81 -14.19
N ALA A 39 -12.73 -9.60 -13.32
CA ALA A 39 -13.20 -10.95 -13.65
C ALA A 39 -14.62 -10.92 -14.27
N SER A 40 -14.98 -11.97 -15.02
CA SER A 40 -16.35 -12.17 -15.53
C SER A 40 -17.35 -12.61 -14.45
N VAL A 41 -16.86 -12.96 -13.27
CA VAL A 41 -17.65 -13.44 -12.13
C VAL A 41 -17.63 -12.39 -11.03
N PRO A 42 -18.77 -12.13 -10.36
CA PRO A 42 -18.82 -11.20 -9.24
C PRO A 42 -18.01 -11.71 -8.04
N ILE A 43 -17.36 -10.78 -7.35
CA ILE A 43 -16.64 -11.01 -6.09
C ILE A 43 -17.18 -10.01 -5.08
N THR A 44 -17.43 -10.48 -3.86
CA THR A 44 -17.87 -9.64 -2.74
C THR A 44 -16.71 -9.38 -1.79
N THR A 45 -16.38 -8.11 -1.57
CA THR A 45 -15.46 -7.70 -0.50
C THR A 45 -16.21 -7.62 0.83
N THR A 46 -15.77 -8.41 1.81
CA THR A 46 -16.42 -8.46 3.13
C THR A 46 -16.03 -7.29 4.03
N SER A 47 -14.77 -6.86 3.97
CA SER A 47 -14.27 -5.69 4.70
C SER A 47 -13.06 -5.09 4.00
N LEU A 48 -12.91 -3.77 4.13
CA LEU A 48 -11.73 -3.03 3.71
C LEU A 48 -11.51 -1.90 4.71
N ASN A 49 -10.33 -1.87 5.31
CA ASN A 49 -9.91 -0.81 6.23
C ASN A 49 -8.72 -0.08 5.61
N VAL A 50 -8.75 1.25 5.68
CA VAL A 50 -7.70 2.12 5.15
C VAL A 50 -7.29 3.09 6.26
N TRP A 51 -6.00 3.15 6.55
CA TRP A 51 -5.43 4.04 7.55
C TRP A 51 -4.38 4.95 6.91
N GLN A 52 -4.45 6.24 7.25
CA GLN A 52 -3.36 7.16 6.97
C GLN A 52 -2.25 6.92 7.99
N MET A 53 -1.03 6.74 7.50
CA MET A 53 0.13 6.53 8.35
C MET A 53 0.89 7.86 8.51
N ASP A 54 1.26 8.17 9.75
CA ASP A 54 2.16 9.29 10.03
C ASP A 54 3.63 8.89 9.80
N SER A 55 4.50 9.87 9.62
CA SER A 55 5.93 9.63 9.46
C SER A 55 6.53 9.08 10.75
N ALA A 56 7.37 8.06 10.63
CA ALA A 56 8.19 7.63 11.77
C ALA A 56 9.29 8.66 12.05
N HIS A 57 9.52 8.98 13.33
CA HIS A 57 10.60 9.87 13.75
C HIS A 57 11.93 9.10 13.76
N ILE A 58 12.51 8.89 12.58
CA ILE A 58 13.79 8.23 12.41
C ILE A 58 14.90 9.28 12.49
N HIS A 59 15.59 9.34 13.62
CA HIS A 59 16.71 10.25 13.86
C HIS A 59 17.92 9.50 14.43
N PRO A 60 19.13 10.08 14.34
CA PRO A 60 20.30 9.54 15.02
C PRO A 60 20.05 9.40 16.52
N PHE A 61 20.62 8.35 17.12
CA PHE A 61 20.66 8.24 18.57
C PHE A 61 21.61 9.32 19.13
N PHE A 62 21.14 10.08 20.10
CA PHE A 62 21.98 11.00 20.88
C PHE A 62 22.22 10.34 22.25
N SER A 63 23.50 10.08 22.56
CA SER A 63 23.95 9.53 23.84
C SER A 63 23.95 10.58 24.94
#